data_AF-A0A2E4WV20-F1
#
_entry.id   AF-A0A2E4WV20-F1
#
_cell.length_a   1.000
_cell.length_b   1.000
_cell.length_c   1.000
_cell.angle_alpha   90.00
_cell.angle_beta   90.00
_cell.angle_gamma   90.00
#
_symmetry.space_group_name_H-M   'P 1'
#
loop_
_entity.id
_entity.type
_entity.pdbx_description
1 polymer ?
#
loop_
_entity_poly.entity_id
_entity_poly.type
_entity_poly.pdbx_seq_one_letter_code
_entity_poly.pdbx_strand_id
1 'polypeptide(L)' 'MDARIKLIDVAAFLDRVERHGQTDDYRYHALKDAISELQSDEIGRVAKILNRFSDHSTEPIDKADIQGAFGAPNPKQ' A
#
# COMPACT_ATOMS: atom_id res chain seq x y z
N MET A 1 3.30 14.14 18.34
CA MET A 1 3.93 12.95 17.73
C MET A 1 3.32 12.78 16.36
N ASP A 2 4.07 13.07 15.29
CA ASP A 2 3.60 12.99 13.90
C ASP A 2 3.08 11.59 13.53
N ALA A 3 3.78 10.55 13.98
CA ALA A 3 3.37 9.15 13.79
C ALA A 3 1.96 8.84 14.30
N ARG A 4 1.52 9.48 15.40
CA ARG A 4 0.17 9.30 15.94
C ARG A 4 -0.91 9.85 15.00
N ILE A 5 -0.64 10.97 14.34
CA ILE A 5 -1.58 11.58 13.40
C ILE A 5 -1.67 10.71 12.15
N LYS A 6 -0.53 10.28 11.61
CA LYS A 6 -0.47 9.37 10.45
C LYS A 6 -1.22 8.06 10.70
N LEU A 7 -1.16 7.52 11.92
CA LEU A 7 -1.93 6.32 12.28
C LEU A 7 -3.45 6.57 12.23
N ILE A 8 -3.90 7.74 12.69
CA ILE A 8 -5.32 8.14 12.62
C ILE A 8 -5.76 8.32 11.16
N ASP A 9 -4.93 8.93 10.32
CA ASP A 9 -5.23 9.11 8.89
C ASP A 9 -5.39 7.76 8.16
N VAL A 10 -4.53 6.79 8.47
CA VAL A 10 -4.65 5.42 7.94
C VAL A 10 -5.96 4.77 8.41
N ALA A 11 -6.30 4.88 9.70
CA ALA A 11 -7.56 4.33 10.22
C ALA A 11 -8.78 4.96 9.54
N ALA A 12 -8.82 6.30 9.43
CA ALA A 12 -9.91 7.01 8.77
C ALA A 12 -10.04 6.63 7.28
N PHE A 13 -8.93 6.37 6.60
CA PHE A 13 -8.95 5.87 5.22
C PHE A 13 -9.61 4.48 5.14
N LEU A 14 -9.24 3.54 6.02
CA LEU A 14 -9.81 2.19 6.04
C LEU A 14 -11.32 2.22 6.31
N ASP A 15 -11.75 2.98 7.33
CA ASP A 15 -13.17 3.16 7.65
C ASP A 15 -13.98 3.67 6.45
N ARG A 16 -13.40 4.60 5.68
CA ARG A 16 -14.05 5.16 4.49
C ARG A 16 -14.20 4.10 3.39
N VAL A 17 -13.15 3.33 3.12
CA VAL A 17 -13.19 2.25 2.10
C VAL A 17 -14.26 1.22 2.46
N GLU A 18 -14.30 0.79 3.72
CA GLU A 18 -15.26 -0.20 4.22
C GLU A 18 -16.70 0.33 4.18
N ARG A 19 -16.93 1.57 4.62
CA ARG A 19 -18.26 2.22 4.57
C ARG A 19 -18.82 2.28 3.15
N HIS A 20 -17.96 2.44 2.15
CA HIS A 20 -18.35 2.52 0.74
C HIS A 20 -18.29 1.17 0.00
N GLY A 21 -17.97 0.07 0.68
CA GLY A 21 -17.89 -1.26 0.07
C GLY A 21 -16.78 -1.41 -0.97
N GLN A 22 -15.71 -0.62 -0.87
CA GLN A 22 -14.59 -0.59 -1.84
C GLN A 22 -13.46 -1.55 -1.47
N THR A 23 -13.78 -2.63 -0.75
CA THR A 23 -12.78 -3.55 -0.17
C THR A 23 -12.11 -4.46 -1.18
N ASP A 24 -12.61 -4.52 -2.41
CA ASP A 24 -12.07 -5.35 -3.50
C ASP A 24 -10.89 -4.68 -4.24
N ASP A 25 -10.52 -3.46 -3.86
CA ASP A 25 -9.39 -2.75 -4.47
C ASP A 25 -8.05 -3.36 -3.99
N TYR A 26 -7.19 -3.73 -4.93
CA TYR A 26 -5.89 -4.33 -4.64
C TYR A 26 -4.99 -3.42 -3.77
N ARG A 27 -5.15 -2.09 -3.84
CA ARG A 27 -4.39 -1.13 -3.01
C ARG A 27 -4.85 -1.16 -1.56
N TYR A 28 -6.14 -1.43 -1.31
CA TYR A 28 -6.65 -1.63 0.04
C TYR A 28 -6.05 -2.89 0.67
N HIS A 29 -5.99 -4.00 -0.08
CA HIS A 29 -5.32 -5.22 0.37
C HIS A 29 -3.83 -5.00 0.64
N ALA A 30 -3.11 -4.36 -0.29
CA ALA A 30 -1.69 -4.05 -0.11
C ALA A 30 -1.41 -3.19 1.14
N LEU A 31 -2.27 -2.21 1.44
CA LEU A 31 -2.15 -1.39 2.65
C LEU A 31 -2.35 -2.22 3.93
N LYS A 32 -3.33 -3.14 3.95
CA LYS A 32 -3.56 -4.03 5.11
C LYS A 32 -2.38 -4.97 5.34
N ASP A 33 -1.81 -5.52 4.28
CA ASP A 33 -0.60 -6.35 4.39
C ASP A 33 0.59 -5.55 4.93
N ALA A 34 0.76 -4.30 4.50
CA ALA A 34 1.79 -3.41 5.03
C ALA A 34 1.60 -3.08 6.53
N ILE A 35 0.35 -3.00 7.00
CA ILE A 35 0.04 -2.81 8.44
C ILE A 35 0.45 -4.05 9.25
N SER A 36 0.26 -5.26 8.72
CA SER A 36 0.80 -6.47 9.34
C SER A 36 2.33 -6.38 9.46
N GLU A 37 2.97 -5.87 8.40
CA GLU A 37 4.36 -5.38 8.33
C GLU A 37 4.82 -4.59 9.56
N LEU A 38 4.08 -3.51 9.76
CA LEU A 38 4.32 -2.53 10.79
C LEU A 38 4.23 -3.13 12.19
N GLN A 39 3.38 -4.13 12.41
CA GLN A 39 3.11 -4.77 13.70
C GLN A 39 4.10 -5.85 14.12
N SER A 40 4.98 -6.32 13.24
CA SER A 40 6.00 -7.30 13.64
C SER A 40 6.95 -6.70 14.71
N ASP A 41 7.80 -7.51 15.34
CA ASP A 41 8.86 -7.05 16.24
C ASP A 41 10.24 -7.00 15.58
N GLU A 42 10.35 -7.47 14.33
CA GLU A 42 11.62 -7.56 13.60
C GLU A 42 12.10 -6.22 13.05
N ILE A 43 13.40 -5.91 13.16
CA ILE A 43 13.95 -4.69 12.55
C ILE A 43 13.90 -4.82 11.01
N GLY A 44 13.75 -3.68 10.33
CA GLY A 44 13.67 -3.63 8.87
C GLY A 44 12.25 -3.50 8.31
N ARG A 45 11.23 -3.31 9.16
CA ARG A 45 9.83 -3.06 8.74
C ARG A 45 9.68 -1.98 7.66
N VAL A 46 10.47 -0.91 7.71
CA VAL A 46 10.45 0.13 6.65
C VAL A 46 10.82 -0.45 5.28
N ALA A 47 11.90 -1.22 5.18
CA ALA A 47 12.33 -1.83 3.93
C ALA A 47 11.31 -2.87 3.44
N LYS A 48 10.75 -3.68 4.34
CA LYS A 48 9.72 -4.65 3.99
C LYS A 48 8.44 -3.98 3.45
N ILE A 49 7.97 -2.93 4.13
CA ILE A 49 6.80 -2.16 3.69
C ILE A 49 7.08 -1.48 2.35
N LEU A 50 8.25 -0.86 2.18
CA LEU A 50 8.64 -0.24 0.92
C LEU A 50 8.64 -1.25 -0.23
N ASN A 51 9.34 -2.37 -0.04
CA ASN A 51 9.42 -3.44 -1.04
C ASN A 51 8.03 -4.00 -1.38
N ARG A 52 7.11 -4.08 -0.43
CA ARG A 52 5.74 -4.53 -0.68
C ARG A 52 4.97 -3.58 -1.61
N PHE A 53 5.26 -2.29 -1.57
CA PHE A 53 4.64 -1.29 -2.46
C PHE A 53 5.40 -1.07 -3.77
N SER A 54 6.59 -1.65 -3.92
CA SER A 54 7.38 -1.56 -5.14
C SER A 54 6.89 -2.53 -6.21
N ASP A 55 6.96 -2.09 -7.46
CA ASP A 55 6.95 -2.99 -8.61
C ASP A 55 8.34 -3.65 -8.73
N HIS A 56 8.36 -4.97 -8.90
CA HIS A 56 9.58 -5.76 -9.05
C HIS A 56 9.76 -6.30 -10.47
N SER A 57 8.92 -5.86 -11.42
CA SER A 57 9.08 -6.19 -12.83
C SER A 57 10.45 -5.70 -13.33
N THR A 58 11.15 -6.58 -14.04
CA THR A 58 12.46 -6.27 -14.66
C THR A 58 12.30 -5.88 -16.12
N GLU A 59 11.18 -6.27 -16.73
CA GLU A 59 10.84 -5.92 -18.10
C GLU A 59 10.05 -4.61 -18.10
N PRO A 60 10.54 -3.57 -18.81
CA PRO A 60 9.82 -2.31 -18.88
C PRO A 60 8.53 -2.47 -19.70
N ILE A 61 7.49 -1.72 -19.32
CA ILE A 61 6.30 -1.57 -20.14
C ILE A 61 6.61 -0.79 -21.44
N ASP A 62 5.94 -1.14 -22.54
CA ASP A 62 6.18 -0.52 -23.86
C ASP A 62 5.96 1.00 -23.86
N LYS A 63 4.98 1.48 -23.08
CA LYS A 63 4.70 2.90 -22.87
C LYS A 63 4.03 3.12 -21.52
N ALA A 64 4.19 4.31 -20.96
CA ALA A 64 3.43 4.71 -19.78
C ALA A 64 1.97 4.99 -20.15
N ASP A 65 1.03 4.25 -19.55
CA ASP A 65 -0.41 4.48 -19.74
C ASP A 65 -0.94 5.63 -18.87
N ILE A 66 -0.25 5.93 -17.76
CA ILE A 66 -0.56 7.05 -16.86
C ILE A 66 0.73 7.72 -16.35
N GLN A 67 0.60 8.95 -15.86
CA GLN A 67 1.71 9.69 -15.22
C GLN A 67 1.75 9.51 -13.69
N GLY A 68 0.78 8.80 -13.10
CA GLY A 68 0.63 8.65 -11.65
C GLY A 68 1.21 7.34 -11.11
N ALA A 69 1.54 7.34 -9.82
CA ALA A 69 1.84 6.11 -9.08
C ALA A 69 0.60 5.62 -8.35
N PHE A 70 0.31 4.32 -8.44
CA PHE A 70 -0.84 3.71 -7.76
C PHE A 70 -0.61 3.45 -6.27
N GLY A 71 0.66 3.40 -5.82
CA GLY A 71 1.04 3.12 -4.43
C GLY A 71 1.05 1.63 -4.06
N ALA A 72 0.73 0.74 -4.99
CA ALA A 72 0.92 -0.71 -4.89
C ALA A 72 1.06 -1.30 -6.30
N PRO A 73 1.81 -2.40 -6.49
CA PRO A 73 1.91 -3.08 -7.78
C PRO A 73 0.53 -3.63 -8.19
N ASN A 74 0.12 -3.34 -9.43
CA ASN A 74 -1.14 -3.82 -9.97
C ASN A 74 -0.98 -5.31 -10.34
N PRO A 75 -1.81 -6.23 -9.79
CA PRO A 75 -1.69 -7.66 -10.09
C PRO A 75 -2.02 -8.03 -11.54
N LYS A 76 -2.51 -7.07 -12.34
CA LYS A 76 -2.85 -7.25 -13.76
C LYS A 76 -1.86 -6.57 -14.72
N GLN A 77 -0.83 -5.89 -14.20
CA GLN A 77 0.26 -5.33 -15.01
C GLN A 77 1.33 -6.37 -15.29
#